data_AF-A0A8S9KF90-F1
#
_entry.id   AF-A0A8S9KF90-F1
#
_cell.length_a   1.000
_cell.length_b   1.000
_cell.length_c   1.000
_cell.angle_alpha   90.00
_cell.angle_beta   90.00
_cell.angle_gamma   90.00
#
_symmetry.space_group_name_H-M   'P 1'
#
loop_
_entity.id
_entity.type
_entity.pdbx_description
1 polymer ?
#
loop_
_entity_poly.entity_id
_entity_poly.type
_entity_poly.pdbx_seq_one_letter_code
_entity_poly.pdbx_strand_id
1 'polypeptide(L)'
;MFFFKAEENDGEPVDDLALMRRAYTNKKTGQIDDGLVRDVVDLVQTQVVDEVSQLQTEDDASTASTASTNLSRFRINEIVESSVPKKNGRLVGLGRRTRSVPPSSAPPPFVDPKVLTAQLKEKDDRISLLETQMAAQQVDYVAQRRLNQQMMEMMQRMYPNEVFPDMPDP
;
A
#
# COMPACT_ATOMS: atom_id res chain seq x y z
N MET A 1 -27.08 9.89 -10.24
CA MET A 1 -26.25 8.99 -9.41
C MET A 1 -26.18 7.66 -10.15
N PHE A 2 -25.04 7.33 -10.76
CA PHE A 2 -24.90 6.08 -11.52
C PHE A 2 -24.12 5.07 -10.66
N PHE A 3 -24.82 4.06 -10.15
CA PHE A 3 -24.25 2.95 -9.39
C PHE A 3 -23.89 1.83 -10.36
N PHE A 4 -22.64 1.34 -10.34
CA PHE A 4 -22.22 0.20 -11.14
C PHE A 4 -22.38 -1.11 -10.36
N LYS A 5 -23.37 -1.92 -10.74
CA LYS A 5 -23.52 -3.32 -10.32
C LYS A 5 -22.68 -4.17 -11.28
N ALA A 6 -21.55 -4.70 -10.82
CA ALA A 6 -20.89 -5.78 -11.54
C ALA A 6 -21.60 -7.09 -11.19
N GLU A 7 -22.24 -7.67 -12.20
CA GLU A 7 -22.96 -8.95 -12.19
C GLU A 7 -22.08 -9.97 -12.93
N GLU A 8 -21.79 -11.08 -12.24
CA GLU A 8 -21.35 -12.40 -12.75
C GLU A 8 -20.16 -12.44 -13.74
N ASN A 9 -18.94 -12.58 -13.20
CA ASN A 9 -17.84 -13.25 -13.90
C ASN A 9 -17.57 -14.56 -13.14
N ASP A 10 -17.63 -15.69 -13.83
CA ASP A 10 -17.51 -17.08 -13.35
C ASP A 10 -16.15 -17.41 -12.68
N GLY A 11 -15.79 -16.69 -11.61
CA GLY A 11 -14.53 -16.87 -10.88
C GLY A 11 -13.30 -16.20 -11.49
N GLU A 12 -13.42 -15.58 -12.67
CA GLU A 12 -12.36 -14.75 -13.27
C GLU A 12 -12.27 -13.38 -12.57
N PRO A 13 -11.08 -12.90 -12.15
CA PRO A 13 -10.92 -11.57 -11.59
C PRO A 13 -11.43 -10.53 -12.58
N VAL A 14 -12.45 -9.78 -12.17
CA VAL A 14 -13.03 -8.71 -12.99
C VAL A 14 -11.96 -7.66 -13.21
N ASP A 15 -11.55 -7.51 -14.47
CA ASP A 15 -10.73 -6.38 -14.91
C ASP A 15 -11.49 -5.06 -14.67
N ASP A 16 -11.11 -4.38 -13.60
CA ASP A 16 -11.76 -3.17 -13.15
C ASP A 16 -11.49 -1.98 -14.08
N LEU A 17 -10.37 -1.98 -14.81
CA LEU A 17 -10.05 -0.94 -15.79
C LEU A 17 -10.88 -1.15 -17.07
N ALA A 18 -11.02 -2.39 -17.54
CA ALA A 18 -11.93 -2.70 -18.65
C ALA A 18 -13.39 -2.41 -18.28
N LEU A 19 -13.79 -2.68 -17.03
CA LEU A 19 -15.11 -2.34 -16.53
C LEU A 19 -15.35 -0.81 -16.56
N MET A 20 -14.38 -0.03 -16.07
CA MET A 20 -14.43 1.43 -16.12
C MET A 20 -14.49 1.93 -17.58
N ARG A 21 -13.62 1.43 -18.45
CA ARG A 21 -13.62 1.80 -19.87
C ARG A 21 -14.96 1.50 -20.53
N ARG A 22 -15.51 0.30 -20.35
CA ARG A 22 -16.80 -0.12 -20.92
C ARG A 22 -17.96 0.75 -20.42
N ALA A 23 -17.92 1.18 -19.16
CA ALA A 23 -18.96 2.02 -18.57
C ALA A 23 -19.04 3.42 -19.20
N TYR A 24 -17.91 4.00 -19.58
CA TYR A 24 -17.83 5.37 -20.11
C TYR A 24 -17.64 5.44 -21.62
N THR A 25 -17.53 4.29 -22.31
CA THR A 25 -17.46 4.23 -23.77
C THR A 25 -18.86 4.44 -24.37
N ASN A 26 -19.00 5.43 -25.26
CA ASN A 26 -20.22 5.62 -26.03
C ASN A 26 -20.35 4.56 -27.12
N LYS A 27 -21.49 3.87 -27.15
CA LYS A 27 -21.78 2.76 -28.08
C LYS A 27 -21.83 3.18 -29.55
N LYS A 28 -22.04 4.47 -29.84
CA LYS A 28 -22.11 5.01 -31.21
C LYS A 28 -20.74 5.37 -31.78
N THR A 29 -19.86 5.91 -30.94
CA THR A 29 -18.53 6.41 -31.35
C THR A 29 -17.41 5.41 -31.02
N GLY A 30 -17.64 4.45 -30.12
CA GLY A 30 -16.64 3.51 -29.65
C GLY A 30 -15.55 4.15 -28.77
N GLN A 31 -15.74 5.41 -28.35
CA GLN A 31 -14.77 6.17 -27.56
C GLN A 31 -15.34 6.57 -26.20
N ILE A 32 -14.46 6.84 -25.23
CA ILE A 32 -14.85 7.38 -23.92
C ILE A 32 -15.21 8.86 -24.09
N ASP A 33 -16.49 9.23 -24.00
CA ASP A 33 -16.91 10.62 -24.23
C ASP A 33 -16.53 11.58 -23.08
N ASP A 34 -16.30 11.02 -21.89
CA ASP A 34 -15.90 11.80 -20.70
C ASP A 34 -14.38 12.03 -20.72
N GLY A 35 -13.98 13.27 -21.02
CA GLY A 35 -12.57 13.65 -21.12
C GLY A 35 -11.75 13.31 -19.87
N LEU A 36 -12.30 13.49 -18.66
CA LEU A 36 -11.56 13.16 -17.43
C LEU A 36 -11.39 11.65 -17.24
N VAL A 37 -12.40 10.87 -17.61
CA VAL A 37 -12.29 9.40 -17.51
C VAL A 37 -11.33 8.88 -18.57
N ARG A 38 -11.30 9.50 -19.74
CA ARG A 38 -10.31 9.20 -20.78
C ARG A 38 -8.89 9.43 -20.25
N ASP A 39 -8.63 10.61 -19.69
CA ASP A 39 -7.31 10.95 -19.11
C ASP A 39 -6.91 10.00 -17.97
N VAL A 40 -7.86 9.61 -17.11
CA VAL A 40 -7.62 8.65 -16.02
C VAL A 40 -7.33 7.25 -16.56
N VAL A 41 -8.08 6.76 -17.55
CA VAL A 41 -7.84 5.45 -18.15
C VAL A 41 -6.48 5.43 -18.85
N ASP A 42 -6.13 6.50 -19.57
CA ASP A 42 -4.84 6.64 -20.23
C ASP A 42 -3.69 6.69 -19.21
N LEU A 43 -3.84 7.45 -18.12
CA LEU A 43 -2.86 7.53 -17.03
C LEU A 43 -2.65 6.18 -16.34
N VAL A 44 -3.73 5.47 -16.02
CA VAL A 44 -3.66 4.13 -15.42
C VAL A 44 -3.00 3.16 -16.40
N GLN A 45 -3.30 3.26 -17.70
CA GLN A 45 -2.67 2.42 -18.72
C GLN A 45 -1.18 2.71 -18.88
N THR A 46 -0.75 3.98 -18.86
CA THR A 46 0.68 4.35 -18.90
C THR A 46 1.42 3.87 -17.66
N GLN A 47 0.85 4.03 -16.47
CA GLN A 47 1.48 3.53 -15.24
C GLN A 47 1.56 2.00 -15.18
N VAL A 48 0.58 1.28 -15.74
CA VAL A 48 0.68 -0.19 -15.90
C VAL A 48 1.88 -0.55 -16.77
N VAL A 49 2.09 0.15 -17.88
CA VAL A 49 3.25 -0.09 -18.76
C VAL A 49 4.57 0.20 -18.04
N ASP A 50 4.68 1.32 -17.32
CA ASP A 50 5.90 1.70 -16.61
C ASP A 50 6.23 0.77 -15.41
N GLU A 51 5.22 0.32 -14.67
CA GLU A 51 5.39 -0.64 -13.57
C GLU A 51 5.71 -2.06 -14.10
N VAL A 52 5.11 -2.48 -15.22
CA VAL A 52 5.45 -3.75 -15.90
C VAL A 52 6.86 -3.70 -16.49
N SER A 53 7.29 -2.57 -17.06
CA SER A 53 8.66 -2.40 -17.58
C SER A 53 9.74 -2.46 -16.50
N GLN A 54 9.46 -2.04 -15.26
CA GLN A 54 10.40 -2.19 -14.15
C GLN A 54 10.54 -3.63 -13.64
N LEU A 55 9.55 -4.48 -13.92
CA LEU A 55 9.54 -5.90 -13.51
C LEU A 55 10.06 -6.85 -14.60
N GLN A 56 10.40 -6.34 -15.79
CA GLN A 56 10.98 -7.12 -16.88
C GLN A 56 12.51 -6.93 -16.90
N THR A 57 13.22 -7.67 -16.05
CA THR A 57 14.54 -8.16 -16.42
C THR A 57 14.34 -9.32 -17.41
N GLU A 58 14.58 -9.02 -18.68
CA GLU A 58 14.95 -9.89 -19.82
C GLU A 58 14.23 -11.25 -19.99
N ASP A 59 13.73 -11.46 -21.22
CA ASP A 59 13.06 -12.65 -21.78
C ASP A 59 11.58 -12.90 -21.43
N ASP A 60 10.66 -12.28 -22.19
CA ASP A 60 9.90 -13.02 -23.23
C ASP A 60 9.03 -12.04 -24.07
N ALA A 61 9.31 -11.95 -25.36
CA ALA A 61 8.79 -10.94 -26.28
C ALA A 61 7.39 -11.27 -26.86
N SER A 62 6.51 -11.99 -26.14
CA SER A 62 5.23 -12.44 -26.74
C SER A 62 4.01 -12.50 -25.80
N THR A 63 4.04 -11.86 -24.63
CA THR A 63 2.88 -11.87 -23.70
C THR A 63 2.41 -10.46 -23.28
N ALA A 64 2.81 -9.42 -24.03
CA ALA A 64 2.49 -8.02 -23.70
C ALA A 64 1.00 -7.63 -23.87
N SER A 65 0.16 -8.51 -24.43
CA SER A 65 -1.27 -8.25 -24.67
C SER A 65 -2.22 -8.92 -23.66
N THR A 66 -1.70 -9.82 -22.81
CA THR A 66 -2.50 -10.52 -21.77
C THR A 66 -2.09 -10.16 -20.35
N ALA A 67 -1.09 -9.29 -20.16
CA ALA A 67 -0.87 -8.56 -18.90
C ALA A 67 -1.92 -7.46 -18.69
N SER A 68 -3.17 -7.75 -19.04
CA SER A 68 -4.30 -6.90 -18.77
C SER A 68 -4.37 -6.73 -17.25
N THR A 69 -4.11 -5.49 -16.79
CA THR A 69 -4.97 -4.84 -15.80
C THR A 69 -5.16 -5.53 -14.45
N ASN A 70 -4.12 -6.13 -13.88
CA ASN A 70 -4.12 -6.58 -12.47
C ASN A 70 -3.72 -5.46 -11.48
N LEU A 71 -4.05 -4.20 -11.80
CA LEU A 71 -3.85 -3.10 -10.85
C LEU A 71 -4.90 -3.23 -9.74
N SER A 72 -4.47 -3.29 -8.48
CA SER A 72 -5.39 -3.37 -7.35
C SER A 72 -6.38 -2.21 -7.38
N ARG A 73 -7.68 -2.48 -7.13
CA ARG A 73 -8.73 -1.44 -6.99
C ARG A 73 -8.30 -0.27 -6.11
N PHE A 74 -7.52 -0.56 -5.06
CA PHE A 74 -7.00 0.46 -4.15
C PHE A 74 -6.10 1.46 -4.87
N ARG A 75 -5.18 0.96 -5.69
CA ARG A 75 -4.23 1.77 -6.45
C ARG A 75 -4.91 2.51 -7.59
N ILE A 76 -5.89 1.90 -8.26
CA ILE A 76 -6.74 2.60 -9.24
C ILE A 76 -7.48 3.77 -8.58
N ASN A 77 -8.05 3.56 -7.39
CA ASN A 77 -8.73 4.63 -6.67
C ASN A 77 -7.78 5.75 -6.22
N GLU A 78 -6.56 5.43 -5.80
CA GLU A 78 -5.54 6.42 -5.46
C GLU A 78 -5.17 7.32 -6.66
N ILE A 79 -5.02 6.73 -7.84
CA ILE A 79 -4.77 7.47 -9.08
C ILE A 79 -5.97 8.35 -9.42
N VAL A 80 -7.19 7.81 -9.35
CA VAL A 80 -8.42 8.56 -9.63
C VAL A 80 -8.59 9.74 -8.66
N GLU A 81 -8.37 9.54 -7.36
CA GLU A 81 -8.53 10.57 -6.32
C GLU A 81 -7.47 11.68 -6.42
N SER A 82 -6.27 11.36 -6.93
CA SER A 82 -5.21 12.34 -7.15
C SER A 82 -5.39 13.13 -8.45
N SER A 83 -5.95 12.51 -9.51
CA SER A 83 -6.12 13.17 -10.81
C SER A 83 -7.43 13.95 -10.96
N VAL A 84 -8.50 13.60 -10.23
CA VAL A 84 -9.81 14.25 -10.39
C VAL A 84 -9.91 15.50 -9.50
N PRO A 85 -10.19 16.70 -10.07
CA PRO A 85 -10.33 17.92 -9.28
C PRO A 85 -11.55 17.82 -8.34
N LYS A 86 -11.34 18.13 -7.05
CA LYS A 86 -12.33 18.02 -5.96
C LYS A 86 -13.44 19.09 -5.99
N LYS A 87 -14.05 19.35 -7.16
CA LYS A 87 -15.19 20.28 -7.30
C LYS A 87 -16.51 19.56 -7.01
N ASN A 88 -17.29 20.19 -6.12
CA ASN A 88 -18.53 19.74 -5.48
C ASN A 88 -19.42 18.80 -6.31
N GLY A 89 -19.43 17.51 -5.92
CA GLY A 89 -20.49 16.57 -6.28
C GLY A 89 -20.13 15.47 -7.28
N ARG A 90 -18.92 15.48 -7.86
CA ARG A 90 -18.48 14.44 -8.80
C ARG A 90 -17.64 13.37 -8.08
N LEU A 91 -18.23 12.21 -7.84
CA LEU A 91 -17.53 11.03 -7.30
C LEU A 91 -17.08 10.16 -8.48
N VAL A 92 -15.76 10.05 -8.69
CA VAL A 92 -15.15 9.17 -9.70
C VAL A 92 -14.30 8.17 -8.94
N GLY A 93 -14.42 6.88 -9.27
CA GLY A 93 -13.69 5.80 -8.60
C GLY A 93 -14.46 4.49 -8.58
N LEU A 94 -13.75 3.40 -8.32
CA LEU A 94 -14.32 2.08 -8.14
C LEU A 94 -14.80 1.97 -6.69
N GLY A 95 -16.12 1.85 -6.48
CA GLY A 95 -16.70 1.78 -5.14
C GLY A 95 -16.02 0.71 -4.26
N ARG A 96 -15.86 0.99 -2.96
CA ARG A 96 -15.24 0.08 -1.99
C ARG A 96 -16.02 -1.25 -1.92
N ARG A 97 -15.58 -2.28 -2.62
CA ARG A 97 -16.01 -3.67 -2.40
C ARG A 97 -15.03 -4.38 -1.48
N THR A 98 -15.00 -3.92 -0.24
CA THR A 98 -14.81 -4.76 0.94
C THR A 98 -15.67 -4.15 2.02
N ARG A 99 -16.90 -4.63 2.16
CA ARG A 99 -17.62 -4.43 3.40
C ARG A 99 -17.05 -5.40 4.44
N SER A 100 -15.83 -5.14 4.91
CA SER A 100 -15.32 -5.76 6.15
C SER A 100 -16.00 -5.16 7.39
N VAL A 101 -16.65 -4.00 7.22
CA VAL A 101 -17.42 -3.33 8.26
C VAL A 101 -18.89 -3.65 8.06
N PRO A 102 -19.56 -4.37 8.97
CA PRO A 102 -20.97 -4.72 8.83
C PRO A 102 -21.84 -3.46 8.55
N PRO A 103 -23.05 -3.63 8.01
CA PRO A 103 -24.02 -2.55 7.94
C PRO A 103 -24.04 -1.74 9.21
N SER A 104 -24.07 -0.40 9.10
CA SER A 104 -24.34 0.46 10.26
C SER A 104 -25.64 0.07 10.97
N SER A 105 -26.52 -0.69 10.29
CA SER A 105 -27.76 -1.28 10.79
C SER A 105 -27.63 -2.72 11.32
N ALA A 106 -26.46 -3.36 11.23
CA ALA A 106 -26.23 -4.67 11.79
C ALA A 106 -25.80 -4.51 13.25
N PRO A 107 -26.44 -5.22 14.20
CA PRO A 107 -26.00 -5.21 15.59
C PRO A 107 -24.53 -5.66 15.65
N PRO A 108 -23.64 -4.93 16.35
CA PRO A 108 -22.30 -5.43 16.59
C PRO A 108 -22.40 -6.80 17.28
N PRO A 109 -21.49 -7.75 16.99
CA PRO A 109 -21.43 -8.98 17.78
C PRO A 109 -21.27 -8.57 19.25
N PHE A 110 -22.18 -9.01 20.11
CA PHE A 110 -22.14 -8.67 21.52
C PHE A 110 -20.90 -9.32 22.14
N VAL A 111 -19.89 -8.51 22.42
CA VAL A 111 -18.72 -8.91 23.20
C VAL A 111 -18.95 -8.45 24.63
N ASP A 112 -18.82 -9.37 25.59
CA ASP A 112 -18.98 -9.05 27.01
C ASP A 112 -17.94 -7.96 27.39
N PRO A 113 -18.39 -6.81 27.94
CA PRO A 113 -17.50 -5.73 28.33
C PRO A 113 -16.39 -6.19 29.30
N LYS A 114 -16.64 -7.21 30.13
CA LYS A 114 -15.62 -7.74 31.05
C LYS A 114 -14.46 -8.41 30.31
N VAL A 115 -14.77 -9.15 29.24
CA VAL A 115 -13.75 -9.81 28.41
C VAL A 115 -12.89 -8.77 27.71
N LEU A 116 -13.50 -7.68 27.20
CA LEU A 116 -12.77 -6.57 26.59
C LEU A 116 -11.83 -5.88 27.58
N THR A 117 -12.30 -5.62 28.80
CA THR A 117 -11.44 -4.99 29.83
C THR A 117 -10.27 -5.88 30.25
N ALA A 118 -10.47 -7.20 30.33
CA ALA A 118 -9.41 -8.14 30.66
C ALA A 118 -8.36 -8.21 29.53
N GLN A 119 -8.80 -8.27 28.27
CA GLN A 119 -7.90 -8.25 27.12
C GLN A 119 -7.12 -6.94 27.01
N LEU A 120 -7.76 -5.81 27.31
CA LEU A 120 -7.06 -4.52 27.30
C LEU A 120 -5.93 -4.52 28.32
N LYS A 121 -6.21 -4.96 29.54
CA LYS A 121 -5.20 -5.08 30.59
C LYS A 121 -4.04 -6.02 30.20
N GLU A 122 -4.36 -7.18 29.63
CA GLU A 122 -3.34 -8.14 29.16
C GLU A 122 -2.44 -7.53 28.06
N LYS A 123 -3.03 -6.75 27.15
CA LYS A 123 -2.27 -6.03 26.13
C LYS A 123 -1.39 -4.94 26.73
N ASP A 124 -1.89 -4.20 27.72
CA ASP A 124 -1.12 -3.17 28.43
C ASP A 124 0.06 -3.78 29.20
N ASP A 125 -0.14 -4.94 29.84
CA ASP A 125 0.92 -5.69 30.52
C ASP A 125 1.99 -6.15 29.51
N ARG A 126 1.57 -6.64 28.34
CA ARG A 126 2.50 -7.03 27.26
C ARG A 126 3.25 -5.82 26.69
N ILE A 127 2.60 -4.68 26.52
CA ILE A 127 3.26 -3.43 26.05
C ILE A 127 4.34 -3.03 27.05
N SER A 128 4.02 -3.01 28.35
CA SER A 128 4.97 -2.67 29.41
C SER A 128 6.21 -3.57 29.42
N LEU A 129 6.02 -4.88 29.20
CA LEU A 129 7.12 -5.85 29.10
C LEU A 129 8.01 -5.58 27.88
N LEU A 130 7.40 -5.34 26.71
CA LEU A 130 8.14 -5.08 25.47
C LEU A 130 8.91 -3.76 25.55
N GLU A 131 8.34 -2.72 26.13
CA GLU A 131 9.02 -1.43 26.35
C GLU A 131 10.26 -1.59 27.24
N THR A 132 10.12 -2.37 28.32
CA THR A 132 11.24 -2.67 29.22
C THR A 132 12.34 -3.44 28.47
N GLN A 133 11.97 -4.41 27.63
CA GLN A 133 12.92 -5.18 26.83
C GLN A 133 13.64 -4.29 25.81
N MET A 134 12.91 -3.42 25.11
CA MET A 134 13.50 -2.47 24.16
C MET A 134 14.47 -1.51 24.87
N ALA A 135 14.11 -1.00 26.05
CA ALA A 135 14.97 -0.14 26.84
C ALA A 135 16.26 -0.86 27.28
N ALA A 136 16.15 -2.09 27.76
CA ALA A 136 17.31 -2.91 28.11
C ALA A 136 18.23 -3.16 26.90
N GLN A 137 17.65 -3.51 25.74
CA GLN A 137 18.41 -3.70 24.50
C GLN A 137 19.11 -2.43 24.04
N GLN A 138 18.47 -1.25 24.15
CA GLN A 138 19.10 0.02 23.83
C GLN A 138 20.27 0.32 24.75
N VAL A 139 20.14 0.05 26.05
CA VAL A 139 21.23 0.24 27.01
C VAL A 139 22.42 -0.64 26.66
N ASP A 140 22.19 -1.92 26.36
CA ASP A 140 23.24 -2.86 25.96
C ASP A 140 23.92 -2.44 24.65
N TYR A 141 23.14 -2.04 23.65
CA TYR A 141 23.65 -1.54 22.37
C TYR A 141 24.50 -0.28 22.55
N VAL A 142 24.02 0.69 23.34
CA VAL A 142 24.76 1.94 23.62
C VAL A 142 26.04 1.65 24.40
N ALA A 143 26.01 0.72 25.36
CA ALA A 143 27.20 0.30 26.11
C ALA A 143 28.24 -0.34 25.19
N GLN A 144 27.81 -1.22 24.28
CA GLN A 144 28.68 -1.85 23.30
C GLN A 144 29.28 -0.84 22.31
N ARG A 145 28.46 0.09 21.79
CA ARG A 145 28.92 1.18 20.92
C ARG A 145 29.98 2.03 21.61
N ARG A 146 29.78 2.36 22.89
CA ARG A 146 30.75 3.14 23.68
C ARG A 146 32.09 2.41 23.85
N LEU A 147 32.07 1.12 24.14
CA LEU A 147 33.28 0.30 24.21
C LEU A 147 34.02 0.28 22.87
N ASN A 148 33.29 0.03 21.80
CA ASN A 148 33.82 0.01 20.44
C ASN A 148 34.46 1.35 20.05
N GLN A 149 33.84 2.47 20.42
CA GLN A 149 34.39 3.81 20.21
C GLN A 149 35.69 4.01 21.00
N GLN A 150 35.76 3.57 22.26
CA GLN A 150 36.99 3.65 23.05
C GLN A 150 38.14 2.86 22.41
N MET A 151 37.86 1.66 21.90
CA MET A 151 38.87 0.87 21.19
C MET A 151 39.35 1.57 19.92
N MET A 152 38.43 2.19 19.16
CA MET A 152 38.77 2.96 17.97
C MET A 152 39.64 4.19 18.30
N GLU A 153 39.31 4.95 19.36
CA GLU A 153 40.12 6.08 19.81
C GLU A 153 41.53 5.65 20.23
N MET A 154 41.66 4.50 20.90
CA MET A 154 42.96 3.94 21.27
C MET A 154 43.77 3.56 20.03
N MET A 155 43.14 2.92 19.03
CA MET A 155 43.78 2.58 17.76
C MET A 155 44.25 3.82 16.99
N GLN A 156 43.43 4.88 16.92
CA GLN A 156 43.79 6.14 16.27
C GLN A 156 45.01 6.82 16.91
N ARG A 157 45.16 6.72 18.25
CA ARG A 157 46.35 7.24 18.94
C ARG A 157 47.60 6.44 18.66
N MET A 158 47.48 5.13 18.46
CA MET A 158 48.63 4.29 18.11
C MET A 158 49.03 4.44 16.64
N TYR A 159 48.08 4.70 15.75
CA TYR A 159 48.30 4.79 14.31
C TYR A 159 47.66 6.08 13.72
N PRO A 160 48.26 7.25 13.95
CA PRO A 160 47.68 8.54 13.56
C PRO A 160 47.58 8.77 12.04
N ASN A 161 48.24 7.92 11.24
CA ASN A 161 48.29 8.03 9.78
C ASN A 161 47.33 7.04 9.06
N GLU A 162 46.64 6.18 9.80
CA GLU A 162 45.67 5.23 9.23
C GLU A 162 44.24 5.75 9.40
N VAL A 163 43.47 5.73 8.30
CA VAL A 163 42.05 6.10 8.30
C VAL A 163 41.23 4.85 8.61
N PHE A 164 40.70 4.78 9.83
CA PHE A 164 39.81 3.68 10.24
C PHE A 164 38.39 3.95 9.74
N PRO A 165 37.70 2.98 9.11
CA PRO A 165 36.32 3.14 8.66
C PRO A 165 35.36 3.23 9.85
N ASP A 166 34.35 4.10 9.72
CA ASP A 166 33.27 4.18 10.72
C ASP A 166 32.52 2.85 10.80
N MET A 167 32.21 2.42 12.02
CA MET A 167 31.45 1.19 12.24
C MET A 167 30.02 1.42 11.70
N PRO A 168 29.55 0.62 10.72
CA PRO A 168 28.18 0.76 10.23
C PRO A 168 27.21 0.38 11.35
N ASP A 169 26.16 1.18 11.50
CA ASP A 169 25.00 0.77 12.31
C ASP A 169 24.30 -0.40 11.61
N PRO A 170 23.85 -1.44 12.34
CA PRO A 170 23.14 -2.58 11.76
C PRO A 170 21.78 -2.21 11.16
#